data_AF-A0A7C2CMP8-F1
#
_entry.id   AF-A0A7C2CMP8-F1
#
_cell.length_a   1.000
_cell.length_b   1.000
_cell.length_c   1.000
_cell.angle_alpha   90.00
_cell.angle_beta   90.00
_cell.angle_gamma   90.00
#
_symmetry.space_group_name_H-M   'P 1'
#
loop_
_entity.id
_entity.type
_entity.pdbx_description
1 polymer ?
#
loop_
_entity_poly.entity_id
_entity_poly.type
_entity_poly.pdbx_seq_one_letter_code
_entity_poly.pdbx_strand_id
1 'polypeptide(L)'
;MQTIEEYVARIEETCGEEKSAIVTFKYDKKDEAFAKIRSKAQLKSSLSGIIFEFAFRDVSFRAFPSGKVIFKGIKSKEQLQEILAALLL
;
A
#
# COMPACT_ATOMS: atom_id res chain seq x y z
N MET A 1 14.65 1.29 15.16
CA MET A 1 14.61 1.19 13.68
C MET A 1 13.17 1.01 13.30
N GLN A 2 12.67 1.80 12.34
CA GLN A 2 11.27 1.67 11.94
C GLN A 2 11.06 0.33 11.21
N THR A 3 9.98 -0.41 11.52
CA THR A 3 9.63 -1.66 10.82
C THR A 3 8.29 -1.55 10.11
N ILE A 4 8.05 -2.41 9.12
CA ILE A 4 6.77 -2.47 8.41
C ILE A 4 5.61 -2.75 9.38
N GLU A 5 5.85 -3.60 10.39
CA GLU A 5 4.88 -4.01 11.40
C GLU A 5 4.44 -2.86 12.32
N GLU A 6 5.20 -1.76 12.40
CA GLU A 6 4.75 -0.56 13.10
C GLU A 6 3.58 0.10 12.37
N TYR A 7 3.55 0.04 11.04
CA TYR A 7 2.52 0.65 10.21
C TYR A 7 1.40 -0.31 9.84
N VAL A 8 1.71 -1.59 9.62
CA VAL A 8 0.76 -2.58 9.07
C VAL A 8 0.01 -3.30 10.19
N ALA A 9 -1.32 -3.23 10.16
CA ALA A 9 -2.19 -3.98 11.06
C ALA A 9 -2.51 -5.38 10.51
N ARG A 10 -2.72 -5.49 9.19
CA ARG A 10 -3.09 -6.75 8.54
C ARG A 10 -2.68 -6.76 7.08
N ILE A 11 -2.33 -7.95 6.58
CA ILE A 11 -2.18 -8.24 5.16
C ILE A 11 -3.15 -9.38 4.82
N GLU A 12 -3.94 -9.21 3.77
CA GLU A 12 -4.88 -10.21 3.25
C GLU A 12 -4.57 -10.45 1.77
N GLU A 13 -4.45 -11.70 1.36
CA GLU A 13 -4.25 -12.08 -0.04
C GLU A 13 -5.59 -12.48 -0.66
N THR A 14 -5.87 -12.00 -1.87
CA THR A 14 -7.11 -12.34 -2.57
C THR A 14 -6.95 -13.65 -3.34
N CYS A 15 -7.94 -14.54 -3.24
CA CYS A 15 -8.04 -15.71 -4.10
C CYS A 15 -8.65 -15.29 -5.46
N GLY A 16 -7.83 -15.26 -6.51
CA GLY A 16 -8.24 -14.93 -7.88
C GLY A 16 -7.07 -15.08 -8.87
N GLU A 17 -7.36 -15.06 -10.18
CA GLU A 17 -6.34 -15.17 -11.23
C GLU A 17 -5.29 -14.04 -11.12
N GLU A 18 -5.73 -12.82 -10.79
CA GLU A 18 -4.86 -11.71 -10.44
C GLU A 18 -4.69 -11.61 -8.92
N LYS A 19 -3.59 -12.18 -8.40
CA LYS A 19 -3.23 -12.06 -6.98
C LYS A 19 -3.07 -10.58 -6.60
N SER A 20 -3.95 -10.12 -5.72
CA SER A 20 -3.86 -8.81 -5.10
C SER A 20 -3.57 -8.97 -3.61
N ALA A 21 -2.84 -8.02 -3.05
CA ALA A 21 -2.60 -7.94 -1.63
C ALA A 21 -3.30 -6.70 -1.06
N ILE A 22 -4.13 -6.92 -0.04
CA ILE A 22 -4.79 -5.87 0.72
C ILE A 22 -3.99 -5.65 1.99
N VAL A 23 -3.40 -4.46 2.11
CA VAL A 23 -2.67 -4.02 3.29
C VAL A 23 -3.55 -3.04 4.05
N THR A 24 -3.77 -3.30 5.33
CA THR A 24 -4.48 -2.38 6.23
C THR A 24 -3.47 -1.78 7.19
N PHE A 25 -3.32 -0.46 7.20
CA PHE A 25 -2.49 0.24 8.16
C PHE A 25 -3.18 0.37 9.52
N LYS A 26 -2.38 0.49 10.59
CA LYS A 26 -2.87 0.79 11.93
C LYS A 26 -3.52 2.18 11.94
N TYR A 27 -4.59 2.31 12.72
CA TYR A 27 -5.41 3.53 12.72
C TYR A 27 -4.62 4.79 13.10
N ASP A 28 -3.71 4.67 14.07
CA ASP A 28 -2.82 5.74 14.54
C ASP A 28 -1.65 6.04 13.61
N LYS A 29 -1.37 5.13 12.66
CA LYS A 29 -0.24 5.24 11.72
C LYS A 29 -0.63 5.48 10.27
N LYS A 30 -1.91 5.37 9.93
CA LYS A 30 -2.39 5.47 8.54
C LYS A 30 -2.03 6.80 7.88
N ASP A 31 -2.10 7.92 8.61
CA ASP A 31 -1.81 9.24 8.04
C ASP A 31 -0.30 9.42 7.78
N GLU A 32 0.54 8.94 8.70
CA GLU A 32 1.99 8.88 8.54
C GLU A 32 2.38 8.00 7.34
N ALA A 33 1.81 6.79 7.25
CA ALA A 33 2.02 5.87 6.14
C ALA A 33 1.61 6.49 4.80
N PHE A 34 0.47 7.19 4.77
CA PHE A 34 -0.02 7.86 3.56
C PHE A 34 0.90 9.00 3.12
N ALA A 35 1.44 9.79 4.07
CA ALA A 35 2.40 10.83 3.77
C ALA A 35 3.69 10.27 3.17
N LYS A 36 4.22 9.16 3.73
CA LYS A 36 5.38 8.45 3.18
C LYS A 36 5.13 7.88 1.79
N ILE A 37 3.95 7.30 1.55
CA ILE A 37 3.54 6.84 0.22
C ILE A 37 3.52 8.00 -0.77
N ARG A 38 2.89 9.13 -0.43
CA ARG A 38 2.79 10.30 -1.31
C ARG A 38 4.15 10.90 -1.66
N SER A 39 5.16 10.80 -0.77
CA SER A 39 6.48 11.35 -1.05
C SER A 39 7.33 10.46 -1.96
N LYS A 40 7.00 9.17 -2.09
CA LYS A 40 7.79 8.19 -2.84
C LYS A 40 7.09 7.64 -4.09
N ALA A 41 5.77 7.57 -4.10
CA ALA A 41 4.98 7.02 -5.19
C ALA A 41 4.36 8.13 -6.06
N GLN A 42 4.25 7.87 -7.35
CA GLN A 42 3.61 8.80 -8.28
C GLN A 42 2.09 8.66 -8.20
N LEU A 43 1.38 9.74 -7.86
CA LEU A 43 -0.07 9.80 -7.98
C LEU A 43 -0.46 9.82 -9.47
N LYS A 44 -1.22 8.83 -9.91
CA LYS A 44 -1.70 8.69 -11.30
C LYS A 44 -3.09 9.29 -11.47
N SER A 45 -3.99 9.04 -10.51
CA SER A 45 -5.33 9.59 -10.51
C SER A 45 -5.90 9.63 -9.10
N SER A 46 -6.92 10.45 -8.91
CA SER A 46 -7.73 10.46 -7.70
C SER A 46 -9.20 10.55 -8.06
N LEU A 47 -10.05 9.89 -7.28
CA LEU A 47 -11.49 9.92 -7.44
C LEU A 47 -12.13 10.44 -6.15
N SER A 48 -12.67 11.65 -6.22
CA SER A 48 -13.44 12.32 -5.16
C SER A 48 -12.79 12.31 -3.77
N GLY A 49 -11.45 12.25 -3.70
CA GLY A 49 -10.70 12.15 -2.45
C GLY A 49 -10.85 10.81 -1.69
N ILE A 50 -11.53 9.82 -2.30
CA ILE A 50 -11.79 8.51 -1.69
C ILE A 50 -10.81 7.46 -2.21
N ILE A 51 -10.47 7.52 -3.50
CA ILE A 51 -9.55 6.58 -4.14
C ILE A 51 -8.36 7.37 -4.67
N PHE A 52 -7.16 6.93 -4.31
CA PHE A 52 -5.91 7.46 -4.83
C PHE A 52 -5.16 6.33 -5.52
N GLU A 53 -4.96 6.44 -6.83
CA GLU A 53 -4.22 5.45 -7.60
C GLU A 53 -2.78 5.91 -7.71
N PHE A 54 -1.86 5.08 -7.21
CA PHE A 54 -0.44 5.32 -7.21
C PHE A 54 0.28 4.30 -8.09
N ALA A 55 1.40 4.73 -8.67
CA ALA A 55 2.40 3.84 -9.24
C ALA A 55 3.72 4.01 -8.51
N PHE A 56 4.38 2.89 -8.24
CA PHE A 56 5.71 2.85 -7.65
C PHE A 56 6.47 1.68 -8.25
N ARG A 57 7.60 1.94 -8.91
CA ARG A 57 8.34 0.92 -9.67
C ARG A 57 7.41 0.25 -10.70
N ASP A 58 7.32 -1.07 -10.68
CA ASP A 58 6.51 -1.91 -11.56
C ASP A 58 5.10 -2.24 -11.01
N VAL A 59 4.72 -1.69 -9.86
CA VAL A 59 3.41 -1.93 -9.24
C VAL A 59 2.51 -0.70 -9.23
N SER A 60 1.21 -0.94 -9.46
CA SER A 60 0.14 0.03 -9.26
C SER A 60 -0.74 -0.40 -8.10
N PHE A 61 -1.13 0.57 -7.27
CA PHE A 61 -1.94 0.30 -6.09
C PHE A 61 -2.92 1.41 -5.80
N ARG A 62 -4.02 1.05 -5.14
CA ARG A 62 -5.05 1.99 -4.71
C ARG A 62 -5.00 2.17 -3.22
N ALA A 63 -4.90 3.40 -2.77
CA ALA A 63 -4.94 3.75 -1.35
C ALA A 63 -6.25 4.47 -1.03
N PHE A 64 -6.79 4.20 0.16
CA PHE A 64 -8.05 4.74 0.65
C PHE A 64 -7.81 5.51 1.96
N PRO A 65 -8.54 6.61 2.24
CA PRO A 65 -8.45 7.35 3.51
C PRO A 65 -8.68 6.50 4.77
N SER A 66 -9.31 5.34 4.64
CA SER A 66 -9.49 4.37 5.72
C SER A 66 -8.19 3.71 6.18
N GLY A 67 -7.08 3.88 5.45
CA GLY A 67 -5.80 3.20 5.71
C GLY A 67 -5.67 1.85 4.99
N LYS A 68 -6.64 1.48 4.15
CA LYS A 68 -6.53 0.31 3.27
C LYS A 68 -5.75 0.67 2.01
N VAL A 69 -4.93 -0.27 1.55
CA VAL A 69 -4.18 -0.20 0.29
C VAL A 69 -4.31 -1.52 -0.43
N ILE A 70 -4.66 -1.48 -1.71
CA ILE A 70 -4.79 -2.66 -2.56
C ILE A 70 -3.69 -2.62 -3.60
N PHE A 71 -2.72 -3.51 -3.47
CA PHE A 71 -1.66 -3.74 -4.45
C PHE A 71 -2.12 -4.80 -5.45
N LYS A 72 -2.13 -4.45 -6.73
CA LYS A 72 -2.49 -5.37 -7.81
C LYS A 72 -1.24 -6.03 -8.40
N GLY A 73 -1.37 -7.26 -8.89
CA GLY A 73 -0.29 -7.96 -9.59
C GLY A 73 0.90 -8.33 -8.71
N ILE A 74 0.66 -8.55 -7.41
CA ILE A 74 1.70 -8.98 -6.47
C ILE A 74 1.97 -10.47 -6.67
N LYS A 75 3.21 -10.80 -7.00
CA LYS A 75 3.66 -12.15 -7.36
C LYS A 75 3.99 -13.00 -6.14
N SER A 76 4.49 -12.38 -5.07
CA SER A 76 4.85 -13.07 -3.85
C SER A 76 4.81 -12.17 -2.61
N LYS A 77 4.85 -12.81 -1.43
CA LYS A 77 4.91 -12.10 -0.15
C LYS A 77 6.20 -11.28 -0.01
N GLU A 78 7.32 -11.78 -0.53
CA GLU A 78 8.62 -11.11 -0.51
C GLU A 78 8.56 -9.82 -1.33
N GLN A 79 7.98 -9.86 -2.54
CA GLN A 79 7.78 -8.67 -3.37
C GLN A 79 6.97 -7.61 -2.63
N LEU A 80 5.89 -8.01 -1.96
CA LEU A 80 5.07 -7.10 -1.16
C LEU A 80 5.87 -6.47 -0.02
N GLN A 81 6.67 -7.26 0.71
CA GLN A 81 7.50 -6.77 1.81
C GLN A 81 8.54 -5.76 1.30
N GLU A 82 9.18 -6.01 0.16
CA GLU A 82 10.13 -5.07 -0.44
C GLU A 82 9.48 -3.75 -0.84
N ILE A 83 8.27 -3.80 -1.43
CA ILE A 83 7.50 -2.61 -1.79
C ILE A 83 7.12 -1.83 -0.52
N LEU A 84 6.62 -2.51 0.50
CA LEU A 84 6.24 -1.88 1.77
C LEU A 84 7.45 -1.26 2.48
N ALA A 85 8.59 -1.95 2.54
CA ALA A 85 9.83 -1.41 3.07
C ALA A 85 10.22 -0.13 2.33
N ALA A 86 10.26 -0.19 0.99
CA ALA A 86 10.65 0.95 0.17
C ALA A 86 9.71 2.14 0.32
N LEU A 87 8.41 1.92 0.54
CA LEU A 87 7.43 2.99 0.75
C LEU A 87 7.46 3.54 2.17
N LEU A 88 7.58 2.70 3.19
CA LEU A 88 7.32 3.08 4.58
C LEU A 88 8.58 3.37 5.41
N LEU A 89 9.75 2.90 4.99
CA LEU A 89 11.02 3.10 5.69
C LEU A 89 11.90 4.09 4.93
#